data_AF-A0A7J9LG46-F1
#
_entry.id   AF-A0A7J9LG46-F1
#
_cell.length_a   1.000
_cell.length_b   1.000
_cell.length_c   1.000
_cell.angle_alpha   90.00
_cell.angle_beta   90.00
_cell.angle_gamma   90.00
#
_symmetry.space_group_name_H-M   'P 1'
#
loop_
_entity.id
_entity.type
_entity.pdbx_description
1 polymer ?
#
loop_
_entity_poly.entity_id
_entity_poly.type
_entity_poly.pdbx_seq_one_letter_code
_entity_poly.pdbx_strand_id
1 'polypeptide(L)' 'VRATKKGHFFIEILAEEAQKENKPSNTFKAVSINRVALAISKRFQVQCDAKHVENRLRTIKN' A
#
# COMPACT_ATOMS: atom_id res chain seq x y z
N VAL A 1 17.77 14.67 1.52
CA VAL A 1 16.92 13.61 0.92
C VAL A 1 15.47 13.94 1.20
N ARG A 2 14.65 14.27 0.18
CA ARG A 2 13.25 14.71 0.38
C ARG A 2 12.34 13.49 0.46
N ALA A 3 11.94 13.11 1.68
CA ALA A 3 10.87 12.15 1.89
C ALA A 3 9.59 12.70 1.26
N THR A 4 9.12 12.09 0.18
CA THR A 4 7.84 12.46 -0.41
C THR A 4 6.74 12.02 0.56
N LYS A 5 5.87 12.93 0.99
CA LYS A 5 4.73 12.65 1.91
C LYS A 5 3.87 11.44 1.47
N LYS A 6 3.93 11.09 0.17
CA LYS A 6 3.29 9.94 -0.45
C LYS A 6 3.91 8.60 -0.03
N GLY A 7 5.24 8.53 0.09
CA GLY A 7 5.95 7.32 0.47
C GLY A 7 5.68 6.90 1.91
N HIS A 8 5.75 7.85 2.86
CA HIS A 8 5.49 7.56 4.27
C HIS A 8 4.08 7.04 4.53
N PHE A 9 3.07 7.69 3.93
CA PHE A 9 1.68 7.27 4.07
C PHE A 9 1.39 5.87 3.50
N PHE A 10 2.05 5.52 2.41
CA PHE A 10 1.94 4.19 1.82
C PHE A 10 2.41 3.10 2.80
N ILE A 11 3.57 3.32 3.44
CA ILE A 11 4.15 2.39 4.40
C ILE A 11 3.28 2.26 5.65
N GLU A 12 2.70 3.36 6.12
CA GLU A 12 1.82 3.38 7.30
C GLU A 12 0.56 2.51 7.09
N ILE A 13 -0.14 2.69 5.96
CA ILE A 13 -1.32 1.85 5.64
C ILE A 13 -0.93 0.39 5.45
N LEU A 14 0.23 0.11 4.81
CA LEU A 14 0.69 -1.26 4.65
C LEU A 14 1.00 -1.91 5.99
N ALA A 15 1.59 -1.18 6.94
CA ALA A 15 1.84 -1.68 8.28
C ALA A 15 0.53 -1.99 9.03
N GLU A 16 -0.50 -1.15 8.88
CA GLU A 16 -1.83 -1.41 9.45
C GLU A 16 -2.49 -2.65 8.85
N GLU A 17 -2.46 -2.80 7.52
CA GLU A 17 -3.05 -3.96 6.85
C GLU A 17 -2.27 -5.25 7.17
N ALA A 18 -0.95 -5.18 7.29
CA ALA A 18 -0.11 -6.31 7.72
C ALA A 18 -0.37 -6.72 9.18
N GLN A 19 -0.66 -5.77 10.07
CA GLN A 19 -1.02 -6.08 11.46
C GLN A 19 -2.43 -6.68 11.57
N LYS A 20 -3.39 -6.22 10.75
CA LYS A 20 -4.74 -6.80 10.72
C LYS A 20 -4.74 -8.25 10.26
N GLU A 21 -3.92 -8.59 9.27
CA GLU A 21 -3.70 -9.96 8.85
C GLU A 21 -2.70 -10.64 9.80
N ASN A 22 -3.16 -11.12 10.96
CA ASN A 22 -2.39 -11.87 11.98
C ASN A 22 -1.80 -13.23 11.48
N LYS A 23 -1.42 -13.34 10.21
CA LYS A 23 -0.77 -14.51 9.63
C LYS A 23 0.57 -14.09 9.03
N PRO A 24 1.65 -14.85 9.29
CA PRO A 24 2.95 -14.66 8.64
C PRO A 24 2.88 -15.20 7.20
N SER A 25 1.99 -14.66 6.36
CA SER A 25 2.11 -14.78 4.92
C SER A 25 2.91 -13.57 4.45
N ASN A 26 4.11 -13.79 3.91
CA ASN A 26 5.00 -12.75 3.39
C ASN A 26 4.45 -12.09 2.09
N THR A 27 3.13 -12.01 1.95
CA THR A 27 2.37 -11.56 0.79
C THR A 27 1.06 -10.94 1.26
N PHE A 28 0.77 -9.73 0.79
CA PHE A 28 -0.51 -9.07 1.01
C PHE A 28 -1.61 -9.73 0.18
N LYS A 29 -2.80 -9.92 0.74
CA LYS A 29 -3.96 -10.35 -0.05
C LYS A 29 -4.46 -9.24 -0.97
N ALA A 30 -5.14 -9.65 -2.04
CA ALA A 30 -5.79 -8.72 -2.98
C ALA A 30 -6.75 -7.75 -2.28
N VAL A 31 -7.42 -8.17 -1.21
CA VAL A 31 -8.31 -7.31 -0.41
C VAL A 31 -7.55 -6.14 0.23
N SER A 32 -6.37 -6.39 0.80
CA SER A 32 -5.53 -5.35 1.40
C SER A 32 -4.94 -4.41 0.35
N ILE A 33 -4.51 -4.94 -0.79
CA ILE A 33 -4.01 -4.13 -1.91
C ILE A 33 -5.11 -3.18 -2.42
N ASN A 34 -6.35 -3.65 -2.56
CA ASN A 34 -7.49 -2.82 -2.93
C ASN A 34 -7.78 -1.73 -1.90
N ARG A 35 -7.73 -2.04 -0.60
CA ARG A 35 -7.92 -1.05 0.47
C ARG A 35 -6.88 0.06 0.45
N VAL A 36 -5.61 -0.31 0.25
CA VAL A 36 -4.50 0.65 0.11
C VAL A 36 -4.74 1.57 -1.09
N ALA A 37 -5.12 1.01 -2.24
CA ALA A 37 -5.41 1.77 -3.46
C ALA A 37 -6.56 2.77 -3.25
N LEU A 38 -7.63 2.34 -2.55
CA LEU A 38 -8.80 3.15 -2.23
C LEU A 38 -8.46 4.27 -1.23
N ALA A 39 -7.65 3.98 -0.21
CA ALA A 39 -7.19 4.95 0.77
C ALA A 39 -6.30 6.03 0.13
N ILE A 40 -5.37 5.64 -0.75
CA ILE A 40 -4.53 6.58 -1.52
C ILE A 40 -5.40 7.45 -2.42
N SER A 41 -6.33 6.83 -3.15
CA SER A 41 -7.22 7.54 -4.06
C SER A 41 -8.03 8.60 -3.32
N LYS A 42 -8.61 8.24 -2.18
CA LYS A 42 -9.36 9.16 -1.31
C LYS A 42 -8.49 10.28 -0.75
N ARG A 43 -7.32 9.95 -0.18
CA ARG A 43 -6.50 10.92 0.56
C ARG A 43 -5.83 11.95 -0.33
N PHE A 44 -5.44 11.55 -1.54
CA PHE A 44 -4.74 12.43 -2.48
C PHE A 44 -5.61 12.90 -3.64
N GLN A 45 -6.88 12.48 -3.69
CA GLN A 45 -7.80 12.75 -4.80
C GLN A 45 -7.19 12.36 -6.17
N VAL A 46 -6.54 11.20 -6.21
CA VAL A 46 -5.91 10.65 -7.43
C VAL A 46 -6.61 9.36 -7.82
N GLN A 47 -6.52 8.98 -9.09
CA GLN A 47 -6.86 7.62 -9.50
C GLN A 47 -5.71 6.69 -9.10
N CYS A 48 -5.97 5.77 -8.18
CA CYS A 48 -5.03 4.75 -7.77
C CYS A 48 -5.73 3.38 -7.68
N ASP A 49 -5.50 2.55 -8.69
CA ASP A 49 -5.94 1.15 -8.74
C ASP A 49 -4.97 0.19 -8.05
N ALA A 50 -5.47 -1.01 -7.73
CA ALA A 50 -4.69 -2.10 -7.14
C ALA A 50 -3.42 -2.44 -7.94
N LYS A 51 -3.47 -2.36 -9.28
CA LYS A 51 -2.31 -2.57 -10.16
C LYS A 51 -1.17 -1.59 -9.88
N HIS A 52 -1.48 -0.34 -9.56
CA HIS A 52 -0.49 0.67 -9.21
C HIS A 52 0.20 0.33 -7.88
N VAL A 53 -0.56 -0.13 -6.89
CA VAL A 53 -0.06 -0.55 -5.58
C VAL A 53 0.80 -1.82 -5.70
N GLU A 54 0.32 -2.82 -6.42
CA GLU A 54 1.03 -4.08 -6.63
C GLU A 54 2.37 -3.89 -7.36
N ASN A 55 2.38 -3.09 -8.43
CA ASN A 55 3.62 -2.76 -9.13
C ASN A 55 4.63 -2.05 -8.23
N ARG A 56 4.15 -1.18 -7.32
CA ARG A 56 5.01 -0.51 -6.34
C ARG A 56 5.54 -1.47 -5.28
N LEU A 57 4.72 -2.41 -4.79
CA LEU A 57 5.17 -3.45 -3.87
C LEU A 57 6.29 -4.31 -4.48
N ARG A 58 6.15 -4.68 -5.76
CA ARG A 58 7.16 -5.46 -6.48
C ARG A 58 8.49 -4.72 -6.59
N THR A 59 8.47 -3.40 -6.80
CA THR A 59 9.69 -2.58 -6.90
C THR A 59 10.33 -2.25 -5.56
N ILE A 60 9.61 -2.38 -4.43
CA ILE A 60 10.18 -2.22 -3.08
C ILE A 60 10.85 -3.51 -2.59
N LYS A 61 10.42 -4.67 -3.10
CA LYS A 61 10.97 -5.99 -2.74
C LYS A 61 12.34 -6.28 -3.37
N ASN A 62 12.79 -5.45 -4.31
CA ASN A 62 14.09 -5.54 -5.00
C ASN A 62 14.98 -4.35 -4.64
#